data_AF-A0A6Y0EZH6-F1
#
_entry.id   AF-A0A6Y0EZH6-F1
#
_cell.length_a   1.000
_cell.length_b   1.000
_cell.length_c   1.000
_cell.angle_alpha   90.00
_cell.angle_beta   90.00
_cell.angle_gamma   90.00
#
_symmetry.space_group_name_H-M   'P 1'
#
loop_
_entity.id
_entity.type
_entity.pdbx_description
1 polymer ?
#
loop_
_entity_poly.entity_id
_entity_poly.type
_entity_poly.pdbx_seq_one_letter_code
_entity_poly.pdbx_strand_id
1 'polypeptide(L)'
;MSIDRSITGRSGYSDKENAIIDAYIGRDSDSEQIIHNLKRHLARKDDEIHVLKARLCRAKDKVKELRETIEHMDAGFNRATSRDKHESSEGWKENPGRKECPVPGDSKVEVEFSNGIASVGEAQDYLWSIDNDNWDIVKYRVIK
;
A
#
# COMPACT_ATOMS: atom_id res chain seq x y z
N MET A 1 42.22 -37.41 -8.74
CA MET A 1 43.62 -37.10 -9.06
C MET A 1 44.48 -37.94 -8.15
N SER A 2 45.24 -38.86 -8.73
CA SER A 2 46.11 -39.79 -8.01
C SER A 2 47.33 -39.05 -7.49
N ILE A 3 47.59 -39.11 -6.19
CA ILE A 3 48.86 -38.60 -5.64
C ILE A 3 49.93 -39.59 -6.08
N ASP A 4 50.82 -39.12 -6.96
CA ASP A 4 51.99 -39.88 -7.38
C ASP A 4 52.88 -40.11 -6.16
N ARG A 5 52.97 -41.37 -5.72
CA ARG A 5 53.80 -41.80 -4.59
C ARG A 5 55.23 -42.16 -5.02
N SER A 6 55.61 -41.95 -6.29
CA SER A 6 57.00 -42.12 -6.73
C SER A 6 57.84 -40.87 -6.46
N ILE A 7 58.17 -40.64 -5.19
CA ILE A 7 59.48 -40.06 -4.87
C ILE A 7 60.24 -41.11 -4.07
N THR A 8 60.82 -42.04 -4.82
CA THR A 8 62.08 -42.69 -4.47
C THR A 8 63.04 -41.64 -3.90
N GLY A 9 63.24 -41.62 -2.57
CA GLY A 9 64.29 -40.80 -1.94
C GLY A 9 63.89 -39.98 -0.71
N ARG A 10 63.45 -40.62 0.37
CA ARG A 10 63.46 -40.04 1.74
C ARG A 10 64.74 -40.44 2.51
N SER A 11 65.83 -40.75 1.81
CA SER A 11 67.04 -41.38 2.38
C SER A 11 67.90 -40.47 3.29
N GLY A 12 67.40 -39.28 3.65
CA GLY A 12 68.10 -38.30 4.50
C GLY A 12 67.34 -37.91 5.78
N TYR A 13 66.14 -38.44 5.99
CA TYR A 13 65.30 -38.12 7.15
C TYR A 13 64.89 -39.41 7.88
N SER A 14 64.85 -39.34 9.20
CA SER A 14 64.31 -40.41 10.05
C SER A 14 62.82 -40.63 9.81
N ASP A 15 62.31 -41.81 10.15
CA ASP A 15 60.88 -42.13 10.04
C ASP A 15 59.99 -41.14 10.83
N LYS A 16 60.50 -40.62 11.95
CA LYS A 16 59.80 -39.62 12.76
C LYS A 16 59.68 -38.28 12.02
N GLU A 17 60.74 -37.83 11.37
CA GLU A 17 60.74 -36.59 10.57
C GLU A 17 59.81 -36.73 9.36
N ASN A 18 59.86 -37.90 8.70
CA ASN A 18 58.96 -38.22 7.58
C ASN A 18 57.48 -38.22 8.01
N ALA A 19 57.15 -38.79 9.17
CA ALA A 19 55.79 -38.77 9.70
C ALA A 19 55.30 -37.34 10.04
N ILE A 20 56.19 -36.49 10.54
CA ILE A 20 55.88 -35.06 10.79
C ILE A 20 55.61 -34.34 9.47
N ILE A 21 56.44 -34.54 8.45
CA ILE A 21 56.26 -33.95 7.12
C ILE A 21 54.91 -34.39 6.51
N ASP A 22 54.56 -35.67 6.58
CA ASP A 22 53.28 -36.19 6.09
C ASP A 22 52.08 -35.55 6.81
N ALA A 23 52.18 -35.37 8.13
CA ALA A 23 51.14 -34.70 8.91
C ALA A 23 50.97 -33.23 8.51
N TYR A 24 52.06 -32.51 8.24
CA TYR A 24 52.00 -31.13 7.76
C TYR A 24 51.41 -31.03 6.35
N ILE A 25 51.81 -31.90 5.42
CA ILE A 25 51.25 -31.94 4.05
C ILE A 25 49.74 -32.24 4.09
N GLY A 26 49.32 -33.19 4.94
CA GLY A 26 47.90 -33.50 5.12
C GLY A 26 47.11 -32.31 5.64
N ARG A 27 47.61 -31.64 6.69
CA ARG A 27 46.97 -30.45 7.26
C ARG A 27 46.88 -29.30 6.26
N ASP A 28 47.92 -29.09 5.45
CA ASP A 28 47.96 -28.02 4.45
C ASP A 28 46.91 -28.28 3.35
N SER A 29 46.85 -29.53 2.87
CA SER A 29 45.85 -29.98 1.89
C SER A 29 44.41 -29.80 2.40
N ASP A 30 44.14 -30.15 3.66
CA ASP A 30 42.82 -29.93 4.29
C ASP A 30 42.49 -28.45 4.39
N SER A 31 43.48 -27.62 4.74
CA SER A 31 43.32 -26.18 4.86
C SER A 31 43.00 -25.53 3.51
N GLU A 32 43.68 -25.94 2.44
CA GLU A 32 43.39 -25.49 1.07
C GLU A 32 41.95 -25.84 0.65
N GLN A 33 41.49 -27.04 0.96
CA GLN A 33 40.13 -27.47 0.63
C GLN A 33 39.07 -26.66 1.38
N ILE A 34 39.30 -26.35 2.66
CA ILE A 34 38.43 -25.47 3.46
C ILE A 34 38.39 -24.07 2.85
N ILE A 35 39.55 -23.49 2.53
CA ILE A 35 39.66 -22.15 1.92
C ILE A 35 38.89 -22.11 0.59
N HIS A 36 39.06 -23.12 -0.26
CA HIS A 36 38.35 -23.21 -1.53
C HIS A 36 36.82 -23.26 -1.32
N ASN A 37 36.35 -24.06 -0.36
CA ASN A 37 34.92 -24.16 -0.05
C ASN A 37 34.33 -22.85 0.49
N LEU A 38 35.07 -22.13 1.34
CA LEU A 38 34.69 -20.82 1.86
C LEU A 38 34.61 -19.77 0.76
N LYS A 39 35.62 -19.70 -0.13
CA LYS A 39 35.59 -18.81 -1.31
C LYS A 39 34.37 -19.06 -2.19
N ARG A 40 34.06 -20.34 -2.45
CA ARG A 40 32.87 -20.71 -3.23
C ARG A 40 31.56 -20.31 -2.54
N HIS A 41 31.47 -20.46 -1.22
CA HIS A 41 30.28 -20.05 -0.46
C HIS A 41 30.10 -18.53 -0.45
N LEU A 42 31.19 -17.78 -0.28
CA LEU A 42 31.15 -16.31 -0.34
C LEU A 42 30.67 -15.83 -1.71
N ALA A 43 31.24 -16.35 -2.81
CA ALA A 43 30.80 -15.99 -4.16
C ALA A 43 29.30 -16.25 -4.39
N ARG A 44 28.78 -17.40 -3.92
CA ARG A 44 27.34 -17.70 -3.98
C ARG A 44 26.51 -16.70 -3.16
N LYS A 45 27.00 -16.29 -2.00
CA LYS A 45 26.29 -15.30 -1.16
C LYS A 45 26.30 -13.92 -1.80
N ASP A 46 27.38 -13.54 -2.49
CA ASP A 46 27.43 -12.30 -3.26
C ASP A 46 26.40 -12.33 -4.40
N ASP A 47 26.28 -13.44 -5.12
CA ASP A 47 25.24 -13.63 -6.15
C ASP A 47 23.82 -13.51 -5.56
N GLU A 48 23.56 -14.16 -4.43
CA GLU A 48 22.28 -14.06 -3.72
C GLU A 48 21.96 -12.61 -3.32
N ILE A 49 22.94 -11.88 -2.78
CA ILE A 49 22.82 -10.46 -2.40
C ILE A 49 22.48 -9.62 -3.64
N HIS A 50 23.14 -9.86 -4.77
CA HIS A 50 22.85 -9.15 -6.02
C HIS A 50 21.41 -9.39 -6.49
N VAL A 51 20.94 -10.63 -6.45
CA VAL A 51 19.55 -10.97 -6.81
C VAL A 51 18.55 -10.30 -5.88
N LEU A 52 18.80 -10.32 -4.57
CA LEU A 52 17.95 -9.69 -3.57
C LEU A 52 17.89 -8.17 -3.76
N LYS A 53 19.04 -7.53 -4.04
CA LYS A 53 19.11 -6.10 -4.33
C LYS A 53 18.28 -5.73 -5.57
N ALA A 54 18.37 -6.51 -6.64
CA ALA A 54 17.56 -6.30 -7.84
C ALA A 54 16.06 -6.49 -7.58
N ARG A 55 15.67 -7.48 -6.76
CA ARG A 55 14.28 -7.69 -6.34
C ARG A 55 13.75 -6.51 -5.52
N LEU A 56 14.57 -5.99 -4.60
CA LEU A 56 14.21 -4.84 -3.77
C LEU A 56 13.98 -3.58 -4.62
N CYS A 57 14.85 -3.31 -5.59
CA CYS A 57 14.66 -2.18 -6.52
C CYS A 57 13.33 -2.30 -7.28
N ARG A 58 13.03 -3.47 -7.87
CA ARG A 58 11.75 -3.69 -8.57
C ARG A 58 10.54 -3.51 -7.64
N ALA A 59 10.63 -3.99 -6.41
CA ALA A 59 9.55 -3.81 -5.43
C ALA A 59 9.35 -2.33 -5.08
N LYS A 60 10.43 -1.58 -4.90
CA LYS A 60 10.40 -0.13 -4.66
C LYS A 60 9.72 0.62 -5.81
N ASP A 61 10.05 0.29 -7.05
CA ASP A 61 9.46 0.94 -8.23
C ASP A 61 7.96 0.67 -8.32
N LYS A 62 7.52 -0.57 -8.05
CA LYS A 62 6.08 -0.91 -7.98
C LYS A 62 5.34 -0.16 -6.89
N VAL A 63 5.94 0.00 -5.70
CA VAL A 63 5.32 0.78 -4.62
C VAL A 63 5.15 2.24 -5.03
N LYS A 64 6.13 2.81 -5.75
CA LYS A 64 6.03 4.17 -6.29
C LYS A 64 4.88 4.30 -7.30
N GLU A 65 4.80 3.38 -8.26
CA GLU A 65 3.73 3.36 -9.28
C GLU A 65 2.33 3.23 -8.65
N LEU A 66 2.18 2.33 -7.67
CA LEU A 66 0.93 2.15 -6.94
C LEU A 66 0.53 3.43 -6.17
N ARG A 67 1.50 4.10 -5.53
CA ARG A 67 1.26 5.36 -4.85
C ARG A 67 0.78 6.44 -5.82
N GLU A 68 1.44 6.61 -6.96
CA GLU A 68 1.03 7.59 -7.99
C GLU A 68 -0.38 7.29 -8.53
N THR A 69 -0.72 6.02 -8.70
CA THR A 69 -2.05 5.59 -9.13
C THR A 69 -3.13 5.95 -8.10
N ILE A 70 -2.87 5.72 -6.80
CA ILE A 70 -3.79 6.09 -5.72
C ILE A 70 -3.99 7.60 -5.68
N GLU A 71 -2.92 8.39 -5.74
CA GLU A 71 -2.99 9.86 -5.75
C GLU A 71 -3.84 10.38 -6.93
N HIS A 72 -3.72 9.75 -8.09
CA HIS A 72 -4.55 10.09 -9.26
C HIS A 72 -6.03 9.74 -9.05
N MET A 73 -6.33 8.55 -8.51
CA MET A 73 -7.70 8.14 -8.20
C MET A 73 -8.34 9.04 -7.15
N ASP A 74 -7.61 9.41 -6.09
CA ASP A 74 -8.08 10.33 -5.05
C ASP A 74 -8.40 11.72 -5.63
N ALA A 75 -7.54 12.23 -6.52
CA ALA A 75 -7.81 13.49 -7.22
C ALA A 75 -9.08 13.40 -8.09
N GLY A 76 -9.29 12.27 -8.78
CA GLY A 76 -10.49 12.01 -9.56
C GLY A 76 -11.76 11.95 -8.69
N PHE A 77 -11.69 11.23 -7.57
CA PHE A 77 -12.78 11.12 -6.60
C PHE A 77 -13.15 12.48 -5.97
N ASN A 78 -12.14 13.25 -5.55
CA ASN A 78 -12.35 14.60 -5.01
C ASN A 78 -13.01 15.54 -6.03
N ARG A 79 -12.63 15.42 -7.30
CA ARG A 79 -13.27 16.20 -8.38
C ARG A 79 -14.72 15.79 -8.58
N ALA A 80 -15.01 14.49 -8.60
CA ALA A 80 -16.37 13.98 -8.77
C ALA A 80 -17.28 14.43 -7.61
N THR A 81 -16.84 14.23 -6.37
CA THR A 81 -17.61 14.62 -5.18
C THR A 81 -17.76 16.12 -5.01
N SER A 82 -16.79 16.94 -5.44
CA SER A 82 -16.94 18.40 -5.43
C SER A 82 -17.97 18.86 -6.45
N ARG A 83 -18.09 18.19 -7.61
CA ARG A 83 -19.11 18.48 -8.62
C ARG A 83 -20.51 18.14 -8.09
N ASP A 84 -20.67 16.98 -7.47
CA ASP A 84 -21.96 16.55 -6.89
C ASP A 84 -22.43 17.51 -5.78
N LYS A 85 -21.52 18.03 -4.94
CA LYS A 85 -21.85 19.04 -3.93
C LYS A 85 -22.31 20.37 -4.54
N HIS A 86 -21.77 20.77 -5.69
CA HIS A 86 -22.17 21.99 -6.36
C HIS A 86 -23.55 21.83 -7.03
N GLU A 87 -23.80 20.70 -7.69
CA GLU A 87 -25.10 20.40 -8.31
C GLU A 87 -26.21 20.18 -7.26
N SER A 88 -25.87 19.64 -6.07
CA SER A 88 -26.83 19.40 -4.99
C SER A 88 -27.22 20.67 -4.21
N SER A 89 -26.50 21.80 -4.34
CA SER A 89 -26.78 23.03 -3.55
C SER A 89 -27.57 24.10 -4.31
N GLU A 90 -27.76 23.96 -5.63
CA GLU A 90 -28.56 24.92 -6.40
C GLU A 90 -30.03 24.94 -5.92
N GLY A 91 -30.46 26.12 -5.46
CA GLY A 91 -31.86 26.44 -5.17
C GLY A 91 -32.36 26.08 -3.77
N TRP A 92 -31.56 25.42 -2.94
CA TRP A 92 -31.93 25.11 -1.56
C TRP A 92 -31.91 26.36 -0.68
N LYS A 93 -32.99 26.55 0.08
CA LYS A 93 -33.21 27.61 1.05
C LYS A 93 -33.42 26.97 2.41
N GLU A 94 -32.83 27.54 3.44
CA GLU A 94 -33.08 27.10 4.82
C GLU A 94 -34.55 27.28 5.19
N ASN A 95 -35.11 26.35 5.95
CA ASN A 95 -36.47 26.52 6.46
C ASN A 95 -36.48 27.63 7.53
N PRO A 96 -37.26 28.71 7.35
CA PRO A 96 -37.38 29.77 8.33
C PRO A 96 -38.05 29.35 9.66
N GLY A 97 -38.60 28.13 9.76
CA GLY A 97 -39.17 27.58 10.99
C GLY A 97 -40.45 28.26 11.46
N ARG A 98 -41.12 29.00 10.57
CA ARG A 98 -42.39 29.68 10.86
C ARG A 98 -43.57 28.75 10.61
N LYS A 99 -44.68 28.98 11.32
CA LYS A 99 -45.95 28.25 11.09
C LYS A 99 -46.51 28.46 9.68
N GLU A 100 -46.18 29.56 9.03
CA GLU A 100 -46.68 29.90 7.70
C GLU A 100 -45.76 29.37 6.59
N CYS A 101 -46.36 28.71 5.59
CA CYS A 101 -45.64 28.19 4.43
C CYS A 101 -44.83 29.30 3.73
N PRO A 102 -43.53 29.08 3.42
CA PRO A 102 -42.66 30.13 2.91
C PRO A 102 -42.80 30.40 1.41
N VAL A 103 -43.60 29.62 0.71
CA VAL A 103 -43.89 29.71 -0.72
C VAL A 103 -45.39 29.51 -0.96
N PRO A 104 -45.94 29.83 -2.15
CA PRO A 104 -47.34 29.53 -2.46
C PRO A 104 -47.65 28.04 -2.25
N GLY A 105 -48.81 27.72 -1.68
CA GLY A 105 -49.14 26.35 -1.26
C GLY A 105 -49.19 25.33 -2.41
N ASP A 106 -49.55 25.77 -3.61
CA ASP A 106 -49.59 25.02 -4.86
C ASP A 106 -48.21 24.84 -5.52
N SER A 107 -47.17 25.45 -4.97
CA SER A 107 -45.81 25.28 -5.48
C SER A 107 -45.31 23.89 -5.16
N LYS A 108 -44.78 23.19 -6.16
CA LYS A 108 -44.09 21.92 -5.95
C LYS A 108 -42.71 22.18 -5.33
N VAL A 109 -42.41 21.52 -4.23
CA VAL A 109 -41.16 21.67 -3.49
C VAL A 109 -40.50 20.33 -3.25
N GLU A 110 -39.18 20.35 -3.18
CA GLU A 110 -38.38 19.30 -2.57
C GLU A 110 -37.91 19.79 -1.20
N VAL A 111 -38.12 18.99 -0.16
CA VAL A 111 -37.76 19.29 1.22
C VAL A 111 -36.77 18.26 1.73
N GLU A 112 -35.81 18.66 2.56
CA GLU A 112 -34.93 17.78 3.31
C GLU A 112 -35.31 17.89 4.79
N PHE A 113 -35.49 16.74 5.43
CA PHE A 113 -35.81 16.62 6.84
C PHE A 113 -34.55 16.49 7.70
N SER A 114 -34.68 16.77 8.99
CA SER A 114 -33.60 16.65 9.99
C SER A 114 -33.01 15.23 10.06
N ASN A 115 -33.78 14.19 9.71
CA ASN A 115 -33.31 12.81 9.58
C ASN A 115 -32.52 12.51 8.29
N GLY A 116 -32.32 13.49 7.41
CA GLY A 116 -31.60 13.37 6.15
C GLY A 116 -32.41 12.79 4.98
N ILE A 117 -33.70 12.50 5.16
CA ILE A 117 -34.60 12.08 4.08
C ILE A 117 -35.03 13.31 3.28
N ALA A 118 -35.08 13.18 1.95
CA ALA A 118 -35.69 14.16 1.07
C ALA A 118 -37.04 13.68 0.54
N SER A 119 -38.00 14.59 0.39
CA SER A 119 -39.34 14.33 -0.15
C SER A 119 -39.78 15.41 -1.12
N VAL A 120 -40.60 15.03 -2.10
CA VAL A 120 -41.16 15.93 -3.12
C VAL A 120 -42.69 15.96 -3.01
N GLY A 121 -43.27 17.15 -2.91
CA GLY A 121 -44.73 17.33 -2.78
C GLY A 121 -45.17 18.78 -3.00
N GLU A 122 -46.46 19.08 -2.82
CA GLU A 122 -46.93 20.46 -2.78
C GLU A 122 -46.54 21.11 -1.46
N ALA A 123 -46.21 22.40 -1.47
CA ALA A 123 -45.73 23.10 -0.28
C ALA A 123 -46.75 23.10 0.86
N GLN A 124 -48.05 23.08 0.53
CA GLN A 124 -49.13 23.02 1.52
C GLN A 124 -49.25 21.68 2.26
N ASP A 125 -48.68 20.59 1.72
CA ASP A 125 -48.76 19.25 2.32
C ASP A 125 -47.78 19.07 3.49
N TYR A 126 -46.87 20.03 3.67
CA TYR A 126 -45.77 19.96 4.62
C TYR A 126 -46.01 20.83 5.86
N LEU A 127 -45.50 20.37 7.00
CA LEU A 127 -45.43 21.14 8.25
C LEU A 127 -44.13 21.94 8.29
N TRP A 128 -44.24 23.27 8.21
CA TRP A 128 -43.09 24.19 8.13
C TRP A 128 -42.56 24.66 9.48
N SER A 129 -43.33 24.47 10.56
CA SER A 129 -42.90 24.77 11.92
C SER A 129 -41.82 23.78 12.37
N ILE A 130 -40.87 24.26 13.17
CA ILE A 130 -39.84 23.43 13.79
C ILE A 130 -40.27 23.11 15.22
N ASP A 131 -40.33 21.82 15.58
CA ASP A 131 -40.63 21.35 16.93
C ASP A 131 -39.54 20.46 17.56
N ASN A 132 -38.38 20.37 16.89
CA ASN A 132 -37.20 19.56 17.23
C ASN A 132 -37.44 18.05 17.12
N ASP A 133 -38.27 17.62 16.16
CA ASP A 133 -38.44 16.22 15.80
C ASP A 133 -37.58 15.81 14.57
N ASN A 134 -37.60 14.51 14.26
CA ASN A 134 -36.85 13.94 13.14
C ASN A 134 -37.49 14.23 11.76
N TRP A 135 -38.63 14.91 11.73
CA TRP A 135 -39.40 15.28 10.55
C TRP A 135 -39.47 16.79 10.33
N ASP A 136 -38.76 17.57 11.14
CA ASP A 136 -38.53 18.98 10.90
C ASP A 136 -37.84 19.19 9.54
N ILE A 137 -38.44 20.04 8.71
CA ILE A 137 -37.82 20.45 7.45
C ILE A 137 -36.64 21.36 7.76
N VAL A 138 -35.44 20.99 7.33
CA VAL A 138 -34.21 21.78 7.53
C VAL A 138 -33.96 22.73 6.36
N LYS A 139 -34.26 22.29 5.14
CA LYS A 139 -34.14 23.10 3.92
C LYS A 139 -35.11 22.64 2.85
N TYR A 140 -35.39 23.52 1.91
CA TYR A 140 -36.33 23.28 0.81
C TYR A 140 -35.87 23.95 -0.48
N ARG A 141 -36.31 23.46 -1.64
CA ARG A 141 -36.21 24.17 -2.92
C ARG A 141 -37.50 24.06 -3.70
N VAL A 142 -37.83 25.10 -4.46
CA VAL A 142 -38.99 25.09 -5.36
C VAL A 142 -38.57 24.41 -6.66
N ILE A 143 -39.31 23.39 -7.07
CA ILE A 143 -39.09 22.67 -8.32
C ILE A 143 -40.17 23.07 -9.33
N LYS A 144 -39.75 23.33 -10.58
CA LYS A 144 -40.65 23.72 -11.68
C LYS A 144 -41.32 22.51 -12.31
#